data_AF-A0A9E0U9K8-F1
#
_entry.id   AF-A0A9E0U9K8-F1
#
_cell.length_a   1.000
_cell.length_b   1.000
_cell.length_c   1.000
_cell.angle_alpha   90.00
_cell.angle_beta   90.00
_cell.angle_gamma   90.00
#
_symmetry.space_group_name_H-M   'P 1'
#
loop_
_entity.id
_entity.type
_entity.pdbx_description
1 polymer ?
#
loop_
_entity_poly.entity_id
_entity_poly.type
_entity_poly.pdbx_seq_one_letter_code
_entity_poly.pdbx_strand_id
1 'polypeptide(L)'
;MANVSLPSSGTARKATNVSLGEALLAEAKSLRINISQAAEAGIARAVAERRAELWREANQDALESSNTYVEQHGLPLARYQSF
;
A
#
# COMPACT_ATOMS: atom_id res chain seq x y z
N MET A 1 28.85 -20.59 10.79
CA MET A 1 27.57 -21.25 11.07
C MET A 1 26.48 -20.20 10.96
N ALA A 2 25.71 -20.24 9.87
CA ALA A 2 24.66 -19.27 9.58
C ALA A 2 23.37 -19.64 10.33
N ASN A 3 22.70 -18.66 10.92
CA ASN A 3 21.27 -18.78 11.21
C ASN A 3 20.61 -17.40 11.16
N VAL A 4 20.25 -16.95 9.95
CA VAL A 4 19.27 -15.89 9.78
C VAL A 4 17.90 -16.56 9.89
N SER A 5 17.31 -16.45 11.07
CA SER A 5 15.93 -16.88 11.30
C SER A 5 15.00 -15.92 10.56
N LEU A 6 14.42 -16.36 9.46
CA LEU A 6 13.33 -15.65 8.78
C LEU A 6 12.12 -15.62 9.71
N PRO A 7 11.50 -14.46 9.98
CA PRO A 7 10.26 -14.42 10.73
C PRO A 7 9.19 -15.14 9.91
N SER A 8 8.71 -16.28 10.41
CA SER A 8 7.53 -16.95 9.89
C SER A 8 6.37 -15.97 10.05
N SER A 9 5.97 -15.33 8.95
CA SER A 9 4.80 -14.46 8.87
C SER A 9 3.53 -15.32 8.95
N GLY A 10 3.31 -15.95 10.09
CA GLY A 10 1.99 -16.42 10.47
C GLY A 10 1.16 -15.17 10.73
N THR A 11 0.38 -14.74 9.75
CA THR A 11 -0.58 -13.64 9.91
C THR A 11 -1.64 -14.06 10.92
N ALA A 12 -1.36 -13.80 12.20
CA ALA A 12 -2.31 -13.97 13.27
C ALA A 12 -3.47 -12.99 13.01
N ARG A 13 -4.57 -13.52 12.48
CA ARG A 13 -5.78 -12.73 12.24
C ARG A 13 -6.45 -12.47 13.58
N LYS A 14 -6.50 -11.20 13.99
CA LYS A 14 -7.23 -10.79 15.19
C LYS A 14 -8.67 -10.48 14.79
N ALA A 15 -9.62 -11.22 15.37
CA ALA A 15 -11.03 -10.88 15.24
C ALA A 15 -11.26 -9.49 15.82
N THR A 16 -11.79 -8.59 14.99
CA THR A 16 -12.09 -7.21 15.36
C THR A 16 -13.56 -6.97 15.05
N ASN A 17 -14.36 -6.64 16.06
CA ASN A 17 -15.76 -6.31 15.87
C ASN A 17 -15.86 -4.95 15.19
N VAL A 18 -16.53 -4.92 14.04
CA VAL A 18 -16.75 -3.71 13.23
C VAL A 18 -18.24 -3.49 13.03
N SER A 19 -18.69 -2.25 13.15
CA SER A 19 -20.06 -1.86 12.88
C SER A 19 -20.20 -1.43 11.42
N LEU A 20 -21.05 -2.12 10.66
CA LEU A 20 -21.33 -1.85 9.25
C LEU A 20 -22.84 -1.64 9.07
N GLY A 21 -23.22 -0.90 8.02
CA GLY A 21 -24.63 -0.62 7.73
C GLY A 21 -25.43 -1.88 7.49
N GLU A 22 -26.61 -1.98 8.11
CA GLU A 22 -27.46 -3.18 8.06
C GLU A 22 -27.89 -3.53 6.64
N ALA A 23 -28.29 -2.53 5.84
CA ALA A 23 -28.68 -2.72 4.45
C ALA A 23 -27.53 -3.32 3.60
N LEU A 24 -26.30 -2.82 3.79
CA LEU A 24 -25.12 -3.32 3.09
C LEU A 24 -24.79 -4.76 3.51
N LEU A 25 -24.93 -5.09 4.79
CA LEU A 25 -24.74 -6.46 5.29
C LEU A 25 -25.79 -7.41 4.73
N ALA A 26 -27.06 -6.99 4.66
CA ALA A 26 -28.13 -7.78 4.10
C ALA A 26 -27.91 -8.06 2.61
N GLU A 27 -27.52 -7.02 1.86
CA GLU A 27 -27.17 -7.12 0.45
C GLU A 27 -25.97 -8.06 0.24
N ALA A 28 -24.88 -7.85 0.98
CA ALA A 28 -23.69 -8.70 0.89
C ALA A 28 -24.00 -10.18 1.19
N LYS A 29 -24.85 -10.45 2.19
CA LYS A 29 -25.31 -11.81 2.50
C LYS A 29 -26.16 -12.39 1.36
N SER A 30 -27.06 -11.61 0.77
CA SER A 30 -27.89 -12.04 -0.36
C SER A 30 -27.05 -12.43 -1.58
N LEU A 31 -25.96 -11.70 -1.80
CA LEU A 31 -24.99 -11.93 -2.88
C LEU A 31 -23.93 -12.98 -2.53
N ARG A 32 -24.00 -13.60 -1.34
CA ARG A 32 -23.00 -14.55 -0.82
C ARG A 32 -21.57 -14.01 -0.80
N ILE A 33 -21.41 -12.72 -0.55
CA ILE A 33 -20.11 -12.07 -0.42
C ILE A 33 -19.48 -12.45 0.92
N ASN A 34 -18.19 -12.79 0.90
CA ASN A 34 -17.42 -13.00 2.12
C ASN A 34 -17.05 -11.65 2.75
N ILE A 35 -17.88 -11.19 3.69
CA ILE A 35 -17.76 -9.88 4.34
C ILE A 35 -16.38 -9.71 5.00
N SER A 36 -15.87 -10.73 5.67
CA SER A 36 -14.56 -10.66 6.35
C SER A 36 -13.43 -10.44 5.36
N GLN A 37 -13.43 -11.17 4.24
CA GLN A 37 -12.42 -11.01 3.19
C GLN A 37 -12.53 -9.66 2.49
N ALA A 38 -13.74 -9.20 2.20
CA ALA A 38 -13.98 -7.89 1.58
C ALA A 38 -13.52 -6.75 2.51
N ALA A 39 -13.80 -6.86 3.80
CA ALA A 39 -13.34 -5.89 4.81
C ALA A 39 -11.81 -5.87 4.91
N GLU A 40 -11.16 -7.03 4.94
CA GLU A 40 -9.70 -7.14 4.96
C GLU A 40 -9.07 -6.48 3.73
N ALA A 41 -9.60 -6.76 2.54
CA ALA A 41 -9.14 -6.14 1.29
C ALA A 41 -9.35 -4.61 1.29
N GLY A 42 -10.50 -4.14 1.76
CA GLY A 42 -10.80 -2.71 1.87
C GLY A 42 -9.84 -1.98 2.82
N ILE A 43 -9.58 -2.57 3.99
CA ILE A 43 -8.63 -2.02 4.98
C ILE A 43 -7.21 -2.02 4.41
N ALA A 44 -6.77 -3.11 3.78
CA ALA A 44 -5.45 -3.19 3.16
C ALA A 44 -5.24 -2.09 2.11
N ARG A 45 -6.25 -1.85 1.27
CA ARG A 45 -6.22 -0.77 0.28
C ARG A 45 -6.14 0.60 0.93
N ALA A 46 -6.99 0.91 1.91
CA ALA A 46 -6.99 2.21 2.59
C ALA A 46 -5.65 2.48 3.31
N VAL A 47 -5.06 1.45 3.92
CA VAL A 47 -3.73 1.54 4.55
C VAL A 47 -2.65 1.81 3.50
N ALA A 48 -2.69 1.11 2.36
CA ALA A 48 -1.72 1.32 1.29
C ALA A 48 -1.80 2.74 0.71
N GLU A 49 -3.02 3.24 0.46
CA GLU A 49 -3.27 4.59 -0.03
C GLU A 49 -2.75 5.64 0.96
N ARG A 50 -3.09 5.51 2.26
CA ARG A 50 -2.61 6.45 3.28
C ARG A 50 -1.10 6.41 3.46
N ARG A 51 -0.48 5.22 3.38
CA ARG A 51 0.98 5.09 3.43
C ARG A 51 1.66 5.74 2.23
N ALA A 52 1.09 5.59 1.03
CA ALA A 52 1.61 6.22 -0.17
C ALA A 52 1.54 7.75 -0.07
N GLU A 53 0.44 8.29 0.47
CA GLU A 53 0.28 9.72 0.72
C GLU A 53 1.30 10.25 1.72
N LEU A 54 1.45 9.58 2.88
CA LEU A 54 2.47 9.92 3.88
C LEU A 54 3.89 9.84 3.32
N TRP A 55 4.16 8.82 2.49
CA TRP A 55 5.46 8.71 1.84
C TRP A 55 5.69 9.87 0.88
N ARG A 56 4.68 10.25 0.10
CA ARG A 56 4.77 11.39 -0.82
C ARG A 56 5.02 12.69 -0.06
N GLU A 57 4.30 12.94 1.03
CA GLU A 57 4.51 14.09 1.92
C GLU A 57 5.94 14.12 2.47
N ALA A 58 6.43 13.00 3.00
CA ALA A 58 7.77 12.91 3.58
C ALA A 58 8.91 12.98 2.54
N ASN A 59 8.63 12.66 1.27
CA ASN A 59 9.63 12.63 0.21
C ASN A 59 9.48 13.79 -0.78
N GLN A 60 8.61 14.78 -0.51
CA GLN A 60 8.45 15.94 -1.40
C GLN A 60 9.77 16.68 -1.58
N ASP A 61 10.46 17.03 -0.49
CA ASP A 61 11.75 17.75 -0.56
C ASP A 61 12.84 16.93 -1.27
N ALA A 62 12.86 15.60 -1.05
CA ALA A 62 13.81 14.70 -1.69
C ALA A 62 13.55 14.60 -3.20
N LEU A 63 12.28 14.50 -3.61
CA LEU A 63 11.87 14.46 -5.02
C LEU A 63 12.10 15.80 -5.71
N GLU A 64 11.86 16.92 -5.04
CA GLU A 64 12.07 18.25 -5.59
C GLU A 64 13.57 18.55 -5.80
N SER A 65 14.43 18.13 -4.87
CA SER A 65 15.90 18.24 -5.05
C SER A 65 16.41 17.36 -6.20
N SER A 66 15.84 16.16 -6.36
CA SER A 66 16.18 15.23 -7.44
C SER A 66 15.69 15.76 -8.80
N ASN A 67 14.49 16.33 -8.85
CA ASN A 67 13.95 16.98 -10.05
C ASN A 67 14.78 18.21 -10.44
N THR A 68 15.14 19.06 -9.48
CA THR A 68 16.00 20.23 -9.70
C THR A 68 17.37 19.82 -10.23
N TYR A 69 17.94 18.72 -9.72
CA TYR A 69 19.21 18.16 -10.21
C TYR A 69 19.09 17.67 -11.66
N VAL A 70 17.99 17.00 -12.03
CA VAL A 70 17.73 16.55 -13.40
C VAL A 70 17.47 17.73 -14.35
N GLU A 71 16.79 18.78 -13.91
CA GLU A 71 16.60 20.01 -14.70
C GLU A 71 17.91 20.74 -14.95
N GLN A 72 18.79 20.80 -13.94
CA GLN A 72 20.07 21.49 -14.06
C GLN A 72 21.15 20.69 -14.80
N HIS A 73 21.12 19.34 -14.73
CA HIS A 73 22.22 18.50 -15.24
C HIS A 73 21.78 17.55 -16.36
N GLY A 74 20.50 17.58 -16.74
CA GLY A 74 19.91 16.64 -17.69
C GLY A 74 19.77 15.23 -17.11
N LEU A 75 19.07 14.36 -17.83
CA LEU A 75 18.90 12.96 -17.44
C LEU A 75 20.25 12.21 -17.52
N PRO A 76 20.85 11.78 -16.41
CA PRO A 76 22.21 11.22 -16.40
C PRO A 76 22.37 9.97 -17.27
N LEU A 77 21.26 9.23 -17.45
CA LEU A 77 21.19 7.97 -18.17
C LEU A 77 20.61 8.10 -19.58
N ALA A 78 20.23 9.30 -20.04
CA ALA A 78 19.71 9.50 -21.40
C ALA A 78 20.72 9.06 -22.49
N ARG A 79 22.01 9.14 -22.18
CA ARG A 79 23.10 8.69 -23.07
C ARG A 79 23.21 7.17 -23.26
N TYR A 80 22.42 6.36 -22.55
CA TYR A 80 22.40 4.90 -22.66
C TYR A 80 21.04 4.33 -23.07
N GLN A 81 20.02 5.17 -23.30
CA GLN A 81 18.78 4.72 -23.96
C GLN A 81 19.04 4.60 -25.46
N SER A 82 19.54 3.43 -25.88
CA SER A 82 19.42 3.00 -27.28
C SER A 82 17.96 2.59 -27.54
N PHE A 83 17.40 3.08 -28.66
CA PHE A 83 16.09 2.66 -29.21
C PHE A 83 16.16 1.27 -29.84
#